data_AF-A0A3N5PWL0-F1
#
_entry.id   AF-A0A3N5PWL0-F1
#
_cell.length_a   1.000
_cell.length_b   1.000
_cell.length_c   1.000
_cell.angle_alpha   90.00
_cell.angle_beta   90.00
_cell.angle_gamma   90.00
#
_symmetry.space_group_name_H-M   'P 1'
#
loop_
_entity.id
_entity.type
_entity.pdbx_description
1 polymer ?
#
loop_
_entity_poly.entity_id
_entity_poly.type
_entity_poly.pdbx_seq_one_letter_code
_entity_poly.pdbx_strand_id
1 'polypeptide(L)'
;MSSPLAGETPATRSYTHPKTAMALPLVVLAALALAAGFIELPAMLGNSPVFSNFVGTVFTDSASVENSSHSLSLEVMLAVVASAVAIGGVAVAYVLYLARPAFLQSLLGRPVWARLYRFWFVGWGFDWLYERLLVRPFVWVARINRNDFVDSIFGVMAFITELLHRIIRTTQTGRLRWYAACIVVGAITTVAIVVFT
;
A
#
# COMPACT_ATOMS: atom_id res chain seq x y z
N MET A 1 30.98 -51.09 -15.83
CA MET A 1 31.35 -50.27 -16.99
C MET A 1 30.14 -50.21 -17.93
N SER A 2 29.30 -49.19 -17.80
CA SER A 2 28.12 -48.98 -18.66
C SER A 2 27.63 -47.52 -18.52
N SER A 3 27.95 -46.74 -19.56
CA SER A 3 27.37 -45.48 -20.05
C SER A 3 26.95 -44.37 -19.06
N PRO A 4 27.50 -43.13 -19.19
CA PRO A 4 26.86 -41.94 -18.67
C PRO A 4 25.63 -41.59 -19.52
N LEU A 5 24.51 -41.25 -18.88
CA LEU A 5 23.32 -40.74 -19.56
C LEU A 5 23.65 -39.37 -20.13
N ALA A 6 23.56 -39.30 -21.46
CA ALA A 6 23.77 -38.13 -22.29
C ALA A 6 22.86 -36.98 -21.83
N GLY A 7 23.42 -35.77 -21.88
CA GLY A 7 22.80 -34.56 -21.39
C GLY A 7 21.47 -34.24 -22.04
N GLU A 8 20.46 -34.05 -21.20
CA GLU A 8 19.31 -33.23 -21.53
C GLU A 8 19.69 -31.77 -21.21
N THR A 9 20.17 -31.05 -22.24
CA THR A 9 20.23 -29.59 -22.19
C THR A 9 18.80 -29.06 -22.04
N PRO A 10 18.49 -28.20 -21.06
CA PRO A 10 17.15 -27.66 -20.90
C PRO A 10 16.78 -26.87 -22.16
N ALA A 11 15.70 -27.28 -22.82
CA ALA A 11 15.17 -26.65 -24.01
C ALA A 11 14.97 -25.14 -23.74
N THR A 12 15.79 -24.30 -24.35
CA THR A 12 15.61 -22.85 -24.33
C THR A 12 14.33 -22.55 -25.11
N ARG A 13 13.24 -22.25 -24.38
CA ARG A 13 12.01 -21.76 -24.99
C ARG A 13 12.35 -20.56 -25.85
N SER A 14 12.22 -20.72 -27.16
CA SER A 14 12.37 -19.62 -28.10
C SER A 14 11.18 -18.69 -27.89
N TYR A 15 11.39 -17.61 -27.15
CA TYR A 15 10.41 -16.53 -27.04
C TYR A 15 10.29 -15.87 -28.41
N THR A 16 9.28 -16.26 -29.18
CA THR A 16 8.87 -15.55 -30.38
C THR A 16 8.32 -14.20 -29.93
N HIS A 17 9.17 -13.18 -29.87
CA HIS A 17 8.75 -11.82 -29.54
C HIS A 17 7.67 -11.39 -30.55
N PRO A 18 6.41 -11.17 -30.13
CA PRO A 18 5.39 -10.66 -31.03
C PRO A 18 5.69 -9.18 -31.27
N LYS A 19 6.54 -8.91 -32.28
CA LYS A 19 7.03 -7.57 -32.61
C LYS A 19 5.89 -6.58 -32.84
N THR A 20 4.79 -7.04 -33.44
CA THR A 20 3.61 -6.22 -33.72
C THR A 20 2.77 -5.90 -32.48
N ALA A 21 2.59 -6.87 -31.57
CA ALA A 21 1.81 -6.66 -30.35
C ALA A 21 2.47 -5.68 -29.36
N MET A 22 3.80 -5.54 -29.42
CA MET A 22 4.54 -4.54 -28.63
C MET A 22 4.74 -3.22 -29.38
N ALA A 23 5.01 -3.27 -30.69
CA ALA A 23 5.27 -2.06 -31.48
C ALA A 23 4.01 -1.22 -31.70
N LEU A 24 2.85 -1.86 -31.88
CA LEU A 24 1.61 -1.14 -32.15
C LEU A 24 1.23 -0.19 -31.00
N PRO A 25 1.19 -0.61 -29.71
CA PRO A 25 1.01 0.32 -28.60
C PRO A 25 2.06 1.42 -28.54
N LEU A 26 3.33 1.11 -28.80
CA LEU A 26 4.41 2.09 -28.71
C LEU A 26 4.31 3.17 -29.79
N VAL A 27 3.97 2.81 -31.02
CA VAL A 27 3.77 3.74 -32.13
C VAL A 27 2.53 4.59 -31.89
N VAL A 28 1.44 4.00 -31.42
CA VAL A 28 0.22 4.73 -31.07
C VAL A 28 0.50 5.74 -29.96
N LEU A 29 1.20 5.33 -28.89
CA LEU A 29 1.59 6.22 -27.80
C LEU A 29 2.53 7.34 -28.28
N ALA A 30 3.48 7.05 -29.16
CA ALA A 30 4.37 8.06 -29.71
C ALA A 30 3.63 9.09 -30.57
N ALA A 31 2.71 8.63 -31.44
CA ALA A 31 1.88 9.51 -32.25
C ALA A 31 0.95 10.39 -31.38
N LEU A 32 0.33 9.80 -30.35
CA LEU A 32 -0.50 10.53 -29.41
C LEU A 32 0.31 11.53 -28.56
N ALA A 33 1.52 11.18 -28.12
CA ALA A 33 2.38 12.10 -27.37
C ALA A 33 2.81 13.31 -28.23
N LEU A 34 3.13 13.10 -29.51
CA LEU A 34 3.40 14.18 -30.44
C LEU A 34 2.15 15.06 -30.67
N ALA A 35 1.00 14.46 -30.95
CA ALA A 35 -0.25 15.18 -31.16
C ALA A 35 -0.66 16.00 -29.92
N ALA A 36 -0.51 15.42 -28.73
CA ALA A 36 -0.79 16.09 -27.46
C ALA A 36 0.08 17.34 -27.24
N GLY A 37 1.35 17.31 -27.68
CA GLY A 37 2.23 18.47 -27.61
C GLY A 37 1.75 19.67 -28.44
N PHE A 38 0.98 19.45 -29.52
CA PHE A 38 0.40 20.52 -30.33
C PHE A 38 -0.90 21.09 -29.75
N ILE A 39 -1.51 20.46 -28.74
CA ILE A 39 -2.76 20.95 -28.13
C ILE A 39 -2.51 22.18 -27.26
N GLU A 40 -1.31 22.30 -26.68
CA GLU A 40 -0.96 23.37 -25.74
C GLU A 40 0.25 24.16 -26.27
N LEU A 41 -0.02 25.08 -27.21
CA LEU A 41 1.04 25.89 -27.82
C LEU A 41 1.26 27.20 -27.06
N PRO A 42 2.49 27.50 -26.63
CA PRO A 42 2.80 28.76 -25.96
C PRO A 42 2.61 29.95 -26.91
N ALA A 43 2.53 31.15 -26.33
CA ALA A 43 2.31 32.39 -27.09
C ALA A 43 3.34 32.59 -28.22
N MET A 44 4.55 32.03 -28.06
CA MET A 44 5.65 32.14 -29.01
C MET A 44 5.46 31.34 -30.31
N LEU A 45 4.67 30.26 -30.28
CA LEU A 45 4.52 29.33 -31.41
C LEU A 45 3.18 29.43 -32.13
N GLY A 46 2.19 30.12 -31.57
CA GLY A 46 0.85 30.21 -32.16
C GLY A 46 -0.29 30.53 -31.19
N ASN A 47 -0.01 30.69 -29.89
CA ASN A 47 -0.96 31.13 -28.86
C ASN A 47 -2.31 30.39 -28.89
N SER A 48 -2.28 29.06 -28.92
CA SER A 48 -3.48 28.23 -28.88
C SER A 48 -3.47 27.34 -27.63
N PRO A 49 -3.78 27.89 -26.44
CA PRO A 49 -3.87 27.12 -25.21
C PRO A 49 -5.28 26.51 -25.08
N VAL A 50 -5.58 25.52 -25.93
CA VAL A 50 -6.93 24.91 -25.99
C VAL A 50 -7.28 24.22 -24.68
N PHE A 51 -6.32 23.53 -24.06
CA PHE A 51 -6.54 22.78 -22.83
C PHE A 51 -6.64 23.71 -21.62
N SER A 52 -5.75 24.71 -21.51
CA SER A 52 -5.82 25.68 -20.41
C SER A 52 -7.14 26.47 -20.41
N ASN A 53 -7.65 26.86 -21.57
CA ASN A 53 -8.97 27.49 -21.69
C ASN A 53 -10.10 26.56 -21.22
N PHE A 54 -10.05 25.26 -21.54
CA PHE A 54 -11.05 24.30 -21.09
C PHE A 54 -11.03 24.15 -19.56
N VAL A 55 -9.86 23.98 -18.96
CA VAL A 55 -9.71 23.80 -17.51
C VAL A 55 -10.01 25.08 -16.73
N GLY A 56 -9.65 26.25 -17.26
CA GLY A 56 -9.91 27.55 -16.66
C GLY A 56 -11.39 27.81 -16.38
N THR A 57 -12.30 27.21 -17.15
CA THR A 57 -13.75 27.33 -16.91
C THR A 57 -14.24 26.70 -15.60
N VAL A 58 -13.50 25.75 -15.03
CA VAL A 58 -13.82 25.09 -13.76
C VAL A 58 -13.22 25.85 -12.58
N PHE A 59 -12.13 26.59 -12.80
CA PHE A 59 -11.40 27.34 -11.78
C PHE A 59 -11.66 28.85 -11.86
N THR A 60 -12.93 29.25 -11.74
CA THR A 60 -13.38 30.65 -11.85
C THR A 60 -12.67 31.63 -10.89
N ASP A 61 -12.17 31.16 -9.74
CA ASP A 61 -11.45 31.99 -8.75
C ASP A 61 -9.94 32.17 -9.03
N SER A 62 -9.36 31.42 -9.98
CA SER A 62 -7.93 31.52 -10.33
C SER A 62 -7.65 32.59 -11.40
N ALA A 63 -8.70 33.06 -12.08
CA ALA A 63 -8.62 33.99 -13.21
C ALA A 63 -8.08 35.39 -12.84
N SER A 64 -7.97 35.71 -11.55
CA SER A 64 -7.36 36.97 -11.09
C SER A 64 -5.83 36.94 -11.03
N VAL A 65 -5.19 35.77 -11.16
CA VAL A 65 -3.72 35.63 -11.14
C VAL A 65 -3.12 35.58 -12.55
N GLU A 66 -3.88 35.10 -13.53
CA GLU A 66 -3.40 34.82 -14.91
C GLU A 66 -3.24 36.08 -15.79
N ASN A 67 -3.86 37.20 -15.41
CA ASN A 67 -3.66 38.50 -16.06
C ASN A 67 -2.54 39.34 -15.41
N SER A 68 -1.68 38.72 -14.60
CA SER A 68 -0.38 39.32 -14.30
C SER A 68 0.43 39.20 -15.58
N SER A 69 0.60 40.31 -16.29
CA SER A 69 1.40 40.44 -17.51
C SER A 69 2.83 39.95 -17.30
N HIS A 70 3.02 38.63 -17.31
CA HIS A 70 4.33 38.02 -17.41
C HIS A 70 4.90 38.53 -18.72
N SER A 71 5.96 39.33 -18.62
CA SER A 71 6.58 39.87 -19.80
C SER A 71 6.99 38.70 -20.69
N LEU A 72 6.70 38.80 -21.97
CA LEU A 72 7.07 37.83 -23.00
C LEU A 72 8.56 37.42 -22.89
N SER A 73 9.40 38.33 -22.41
CA SER A 73 10.80 38.09 -22.06
C SER A 73 11.03 37.07 -20.94
N LEU A 74 10.21 37.08 -19.87
CA LEU A 74 10.31 36.12 -18.77
C LEU A 74 9.88 34.72 -19.21
N GLU A 75 8.79 34.61 -19.97
CA GLU A 75 8.32 33.34 -20.53
C GLU A 75 9.40 32.70 -21.41
N VAL A 76 9.97 33.46 -22.34
CA VAL A 76 11.05 32.99 -23.22
C VAL A 76 12.31 32.64 -22.41
N MET A 77 12.70 33.48 -21.45
CA MET A 77 13.88 33.22 -20.62
C MET A 77 13.72 31.91 -19.83
N LEU A 78 12.57 31.70 -19.19
CA LEU A 78 12.30 30.47 -18.44
C LEU A 78 12.25 29.25 -19.36
N ALA A 79 11.66 29.36 -20.56
CA ALA A 79 11.64 28.29 -21.54
C ALA A 79 13.05 27.91 -22.03
N VAL A 80 13.91 28.90 -22.30
CA VAL A 80 15.30 28.67 -22.69
C VAL A 80 16.11 28.06 -21.55
N VAL A 81 15.95 28.54 -20.32
CA VAL A 81 16.64 27.97 -19.15
C VAL A 81 16.17 26.53 -18.91
N ALA A 82 14.87 26.26 -18.94
CA ALA A 82 14.32 24.92 -18.73
C ALA A 82 14.80 23.94 -19.81
N SER A 83 14.78 24.35 -21.08
CA SER A 83 15.28 23.51 -22.19
C SER A 83 16.79 23.28 -22.11
N ALA A 84 17.58 24.30 -21.74
CA ALA A 84 19.02 24.16 -21.53
C ALA A 84 19.34 23.21 -20.36
N VAL A 85 18.60 23.28 -19.26
CA VAL A 85 18.75 22.38 -18.11
C VAL A 85 18.37 20.94 -18.50
N ALA A 86 17.29 20.75 -19.26
CA ALA A 86 16.88 19.42 -19.74
C ALA A 86 17.94 18.78 -20.65
N ILE A 87 18.40 19.52 -21.67
CA ILE A 87 19.45 19.05 -22.59
C ILE A 87 20.76 18.82 -21.83
N GLY A 88 21.13 19.74 -20.93
CA GLY A 88 22.30 19.62 -20.06
C GLY A 88 22.25 18.37 -19.18
N GLY A 89 21.09 18.06 -18.59
CA GLY A 89 20.87 16.85 -17.80
C GLY A 89 21.08 15.57 -18.62
N VAL A 90 20.53 15.52 -19.84
CA VAL A 90 20.73 14.40 -20.77
C VAL A 90 22.20 14.25 -21.16
N ALA A 91 22.88 15.36 -21.46
CA ALA A 91 24.31 15.36 -21.80
C ALA A 91 25.18 14.86 -20.64
N VAL A 92 24.90 15.32 -19.41
CA VAL A 92 25.58 14.84 -18.20
C VAL A 92 25.32 13.34 -18.00
N ALA A 93 24.07 12.87 -18.17
CA ALA A 93 23.74 11.46 -18.07
C ALA A 93 24.50 10.62 -19.13
N TYR A 94 24.55 11.09 -20.38
CA TYR A 94 25.29 10.43 -21.46
C TYR A 94 26.79 10.30 -21.13
N VAL A 95 27.41 11.37 -20.64
CA VAL A 95 28.83 11.35 -20.27
C VAL A 95 29.09 10.42 -19.08
N LEU A 96 28.25 10.46 -18.06
CA LEU A 96 28.42 9.68 -16.83
C LEU A 96 28.20 8.18 -17.05
N TYR A 97 27.18 7.81 -17.83
CA TYR A 97 26.81 6.40 -18.04
C TYR A 97 27.53 5.76 -19.23
N LEU A 98 27.71 6.48 -20.34
CA LEU A 98 28.24 5.91 -21.58
C LEU A 98 29.72 6.24 -21.79
N ALA A 99 30.13 7.50 -21.60
CA ALA A 99 31.49 7.93 -21.92
C ALA A 99 32.52 7.61 -20.81
N ARG A 100 32.14 7.75 -19.52
CA ARG A 100 33.05 7.60 -18.38
C ARG A 100 32.44 6.84 -17.20
N PRO A 101 32.03 5.58 -17.37
CA PRO A 101 31.48 4.78 -16.26
C PRO A 101 32.49 4.59 -15.10
N ALA A 102 33.80 4.57 -15.39
CA ALA A 102 34.84 4.47 -14.37
C ALA A 102 34.89 5.67 -13.40
N PHE A 103 34.57 6.88 -13.89
CA PHE A 103 34.47 8.06 -13.03
C PHE A 103 33.32 7.90 -12.03
N LEU A 104 32.15 7.44 -12.50
CA LEU A 104 31.00 7.17 -11.65
C LEU A 104 31.31 6.13 -10.56
N GLN A 105 32.01 5.05 -10.94
CA GLN A 105 32.43 4.00 -9.99
C GLN A 105 33.40 4.54 -8.94
N SER A 106 34.38 5.35 -9.32
CA SER A 106 35.31 5.99 -8.36
C SER A 106 34.61 6.97 -7.41
N LEU A 107 33.55 7.65 -7.89
CA LEU A 107 32.75 8.56 -7.08
C LEU A 107 31.93 7.77 -6.05
N LEU A 108 31.28 6.69 -6.49
CA LEU A 108 30.54 5.76 -5.63
C LEU A 108 31.43 4.97 -4.66
N GLY A 109 32.73 4.83 -4.96
CA GLY A 109 33.71 4.25 -4.04
C GLY A 109 33.92 5.08 -2.76
N ARG A 110 33.52 6.35 -2.75
CA ARG A 110 33.60 7.18 -1.54
C ARG A 110 32.41 6.88 -0.61
N PRO A 111 32.64 6.76 0.71
CA PRO A 111 31.61 6.32 1.65
C PRO A 111 30.38 7.25 1.73
N VAL A 112 30.57 8.55 1.49
CA VAL A 112 29.47 9.53 1.49
C VAL A 112 28.53 9.32 0.31
N TRP A 113 29.08 9.21 -0.90
CA TRP A 113 28.30 8.98 -2.12
C TRP A 113 27.66 7.59 -2.14
N ALA A 114 28.36 6.56 -1.64
CA ALA A 114 27.79 5.23 -1.46
C ALA A 114 26.56 5.24 -0.55
N ARG A 115 26.61 5.99 0.56
CA ARG A 115 25.48 6.09 1.52
C ARG A 115 24.31 6.85 0.92
N LEU A 116 24.55 7.96 0.22
CA LEU A 116 23.51 8.72 -0.45
C LEU A 116 22.85 7.91 -1.58
N TYR A 117 23.66 7.22 -2.39
CA TYR A 117 23.18 6.32 -3.42
C TYR A 117 22.28 5.23 -2.83
N ARG A 118 22.72 4.57 -1.75
CA ARG A 118 21.91 3.56 -1.06
C ARG A 118 20.63 4.14 -0.47
N PHE A 119 20.66 5.36 0.07
CA PHE A 119 19.47 6.04 0.59
C PHE A 119 18.42 6.29 -0.50
N TRP A 120 18.84 6.79 -1.67
CA TRP A 120 17.94 6.97 -2.82
C TRP A 120 17.51 5.64 -3.44
N PHE A 121 18.40 4.64 -3.49
CA PHE A 121 18.11 3.32 -4.02
C PHE A 121 17.02 2.59 -3.22
N VAL A 122 16.99 2.76 -1.90
CA VAL A 122 15.94 2.19 -1.02
C VAL A 122 14.66 3.06 -1.02
N GLY A 123 14.50 3.97 -1.98
CA GLY A 123 13.31 4.82 -2.08
C GLY A 123 13.12 5.70 -0.84
N TRP A 124 14.22 6.28 -0.33
CA TRP A 124 14.27 7.08 0.89
C TRP A 124 13.95 6.30 2.18
N GLY A 125 13.78 4.98 2.12
CA GLY A 125 13.41 4.16 3.26
C GLY A 125 11.93 4.26 3.63
N PHE A 126 11.08 4.74 2.72
CA PHE A 126 9.64 4.85 2.96
C PHE A 126 8.99 3.47 3.17
N ASP A 127 9.44 2.45 2.44
CA ASP A 127 8.99 1.07 2.63
C ASP A 127 9.27 0.57 4.06
N TRP A 128 10.47 0.86 4.59
CA TRP A 128 10.83 0.51 5.96
C TRP A 128 9.99 1.27 6.98
N LEU A 129 9.73 2.55 6.73
CA LEU A 129 8.92 3.41 7.59
C LEU A 129 7.48 2.91 7.64
N TYR A 130 6.89 2.61 6.49
CA TYR A 130 5.53 2.08 6.34
C TYR A 130 5.39 0.73 7.04
N GLU A 131 6.32 -0.19 6.78
CA GLU A 131 6.35 -1.52 7.40
C GLU A 131 6.41 -1.40 8.93
N ARG A 132 7.23 -0.48 9.45
CA ARG A 132 7.46 -0.31 10.89
C ARG A 132 6.33 0.41 11.60
N LEU A 133 5.77 1.46 11.00
CA LEU A 133 4.77 2.33 11.62
C LEU A 133 3.33 1.88 11.41
N LEU A 134 3.03 1.20 10.29
CA LEU A 134 1.66 0.83 9.95
C LEU A 134 1.48 -0.69 9.93
N VAL A 135 2.29 -1.41 9.15
CA VAL A 135 2.08 -2.85 8.92
C VAL A 135 2.29 -3.66 10.20
N ARG A 136 3.46 -3.55 10.84
CA ARG A 136 3.80 -4.30 12.04
C ARG A 136 2.83 -4.08 13.20
N PRO A 137 2.45 -2.85 13.59
CA PRO A 137 1.50 -2.66 14.67
C PRO A 137 0.11 -3.18 14.30
N PHE A 138 -0.34 -3.00 13.06
CA PHE A 138 -1.62 -3.53 12.61
C PHE A 138 -1.66 -5.07 12.69
N VAL A 139 -0.64 -5.75 12.16
CA VAL A 139 -0.52 -7.22 12.24
C VAL A 139 -0.35 -7.70 13.68
N TRP A 140 0.29 -6.93 14.55
CA TRP A 140 0.40 -7.24 15.97
C TRP A 140 -0.96 -7.18 16.67
N VAL A 141 -1.75 -6.12 16.44
CA VAL A 141 -3.13 -6.01 16.94
C VAL A 141 -3.99 -7.16 16.42
N ALA A 142 -3.90 -7.48 15.13
CA ALA A 142 -4.63 -8.59 14.53
C ALA A 142 -4.25 -9.94 15.15
N ARG A 143 -2.96 -10.17 15.45
CA ARG A 143 -2.50 -11.39 16.13
C ARG A 143 -2.97 -11.50 17.58
N ILE A 144 -3.07 -10.39 18.30
CA ILE A 144 -3.60 -10.39 19.67
C ILE A 144 -5.08 -10.74 19.66
N ASN A 145 -5.84 -10.19 18.71
CA ASN A 145 -7.27 -10.49 18.59
C ASN A 145 -7.56 -11.85 17.90
N ARG A 146 -6.54 -12.71 17.70
CA ARG A 146 -6.70 -14.00 17.02
C ARG A 146 -7.66 -14.94 17.74
N ASN A 147 -7.67 -14.91 19.07
CA ASN A 147 -8.54 -15.76 19.87
C ASN A 147 -9.96 -15.19 20.02
N ASP A 148 -10.29 -14.16 19.24
CA ASP A 148 -11.54 -13.39 19.24
C ASP A 148 -12.06 -13.15 20.67
N PHE A 149 -11.82 -11.96 21.21
CA PHE A 149 -12.27 -11.64 22.58
C PHE A 149 -13.73 -12.04 22.84
N VAL A 150 -14.56 -12.03 21.79
CA VAL A 150 -15.96 -12.48 21.83
C VAL A 150 -16.10 -13.99 22.09
N ASP A 151 -15.30 -14.86 21.47
CA ASP A 151 -15.34 -16.31 21.67
C ASP A 151 -14.97 -16.69 23.12
N SER A 152 -14.03 -15.95 23.71
CA SER A 152 -13.68 -16.10 25.13
C SER A 152 -14.86 -15.88 26.07
N ILE A 153 -15.74 -14.90 25.77
CA ILE A 153 -16.95 -14.65 26.58
C ILE A 153 -17.89 -15.85 26.53
N PHE A 154 -18.09 -16.43 25.35
CA PHE A 154 -18.92 -17.63 25.21
C PHE A 154 -18.29 -18.85 25.90
N GLY A 155 -16.98 -19.00 25.85
CA GLY A 155 -16.25 -20.02 26.61
C GLY A 155 -16.46 -19.91 28.12
N VAL A 156 -16.42 -18.69 28.66
CA VAL A 156 -16.71 -18.43 30.09
C VAL A 156 -18.16 -18.79 30.43
N MET A 157 -19.13 -18.45 29.58
CA MET A 157 -20.54 -18.80 29.80
C MET A 157 -20.76 -20.32 29.77
N ALA A 158 -20.10 -21.03 28.86
CA ALA A 158 -20.15 -22.50 28.82
C ALA A 158 -19.55 -23.10 30.11
N PHE A 159 -18.41 -22.58 30.57
CA PHE A 159 -17.76 -23.00 31.81
C PHE A 159 -18.67 -22.79 33.05
N ILE A 160 -19.30 -21.63 33.18
CA ILE A 160 -20.24 -21.34 34.28
C ILE A 160 -21.41 -22.32 34.24
N THR A 161 -21.97 -22.56 33.05
CA THR A 161 -23.10 -23.48 32.89
C THR A 161 -22.73 -24.91 33.29
N GLU A 162 -21.57 -25.40 32.87
CA GLU A 162 -21.06 -26.72 33.28
C GLU A 162 -20.81 -26.82 34.79
N LEU A 163 -20.25 -25.77 35.39
CA LEU A 163 -20.00 -25.71 36.82
C LEU A 163 -21.31 -25.82 37.61
N LEU A 164 -22.30 -25.01 37.22
CA LEU A 164 -23.61 -25.01 37.87
C LEU A 164 -24.32 -26.36 37.68
N HIS A 165 -24.22 -26.96 36.49
CA HIS A 165 -24.72 -28.30 36.24
C HIS A 165 -24.07 -29.34 37.16
N ARG A 166 -22.74 -29.32 37.34
CA ARG A 166 -22.06 -30.24 38.27
C ARG A 166 -22.55 -30.07 39.70
N ILE A 167 -22.71 -28.83 40.18
CA ILE A 167 -23.21 -28.54 41.52
C ILE A 167 -24.64 -29.08 41.69
N ILE A 168 -25.56 -28.75 40.77
CA ILE A 168 -26.95 -29.20 40.83
C ILE A 168 -27.03 -30.73 40.77
N ARG A 169 -26.20 -31.37 39.95
CA ARG A 169 -26.13 -32.83 39.85
C ARG A 169 -25.73 -33.47 41.18
N THR A 170 -24.82 -32.88 41.95
CA THR A 170 -24.42 -33.42 43.27
C THR A 170 -25.56 -33.39 44.29
N THR A 171 -26.51 -32.47 44.15
CA THR A 171 -27.69 -32.39 45.03
C THR A 171 -28.68 -33.54 44.79
N GLN A 172 -28.64 -34.19 43.62
CA GLN A 172 -29.49 -35.35 43.31
C GLN A 172 -28.83 -36.66 43.78
N THR A 173 -28.99 -36.98 45.06
CA THR A 173 -28.38 -38.17 45.70
C THR A 173 -29.24 -39.44 45.61
N GLY A 174 -30.46 -39.37 45.04
CA GLY A 174 -31.39 -40.50 44.92
C GLY A 174 -32.01 -40.99 46.24
N ARG A 175 -31.74 -40.29 47.35
CA ARG A 175 -32.26 -40.64 48.69
C ARG A 175 -33.59 -39.95 48.97
N LEU A 176 -34.69 -40.71 49.08
CA LEU A 176 -36.03 -40.21 49.41
C LEU A 176 -36.07 -39.27 50.63
N ARG A 177 -35.25 -39.54 51.66
CA ARG A 177 -35.13 -38.70 52.86
C ARG A 177 -34.66 -37.27 52.56
N TRP A 178 -33.74 -37.11 51.61
CA TRP A 178 -33.22 -35.80 51.23
C TRP A 178 -34.30 -34.96 50.52
N TYR A 179 -35.08 -35.59 49.64
CA TYR A 179 -36.21 -34.94 48.98
C TYR A 179 -37.29 -34.48 49.97
N ALA A 180 -37.65 -35.33 50.94
CA ALA A 180 -38.62 -34.98 51.98
C ALA A 180 -38.15 -33.76 52.82
N ALA A 181 -36.87 -33.72 53.20
CA ALA A 181 -36.29 -32.58 53.91
C ALA A 181 -36.35 -31.29 53.08
N CYS A 182 -36.03 -31.35 51.78
CA CYS A 182 -36.13 -30.19 50.88
C CYS A 182 -37.57 -29.66 50.75
N ILE A 183 -38.58 -30.54 50.68
CA ILE A 183 -39.99 -30.14 50.60
C ILE A 183 -40.42 -29.41 51.87
N VAL A 184 -40.07 -29.93 53.05
CA VAL A 184 -40.40 -29.29 54.34
C VAL A 184 -39.74 -27.91 54.45
N VAL A 185 -38.45 -27.81 54.12
CA VAL A 185 -37.73 -26.53 54.12
C VAL A 185 -38.38 -25.55 53.14
N GLY A 186 -38.69 -25.99 51.92
CA GLY A 186 -39.37 -25.17 50.92
C GLY A 186 -40.72 -24.64 51.41
N ALA A 187 -41.54 -25.48 52.03
CA ALA A 187 -42.83 -25.08 52.59
C ALA A 187 -42.69 -24.03 53.71
N ILE A 188 -41.74 -24.24 54.64
CA ILE A 188 -41.44 -23.26 55.71
C ILE A 188 -41.01 -21.93 55.10
N THR A 189 -40.11 -21.96 54.11
CA THR A 189 -39.63 -20.74 53.44
C THR A 189 -40.75 -20.01 52.70
N THR A 190 -41.64 -20.71 52.00
CA THR A 190 -42.79 -20.08 51.32
C THR A 190 -43.73 -19.39 52.31
N VAL A 191 -44.08 -20.07 53.41
CA VAL A 191 -44.92 -19.47 54.46
C VAL A 191 -44.23 -18.25 55.07
N ALA A 192 -42.93 -18.34 55.36
CA ALA A 192 -42.17 -17.21 55.87
C ALA A 192 -42.17 -16.02 54.90
N ILE A 193 -41.89 -16.25 53.61
CA ILE A 193 -41.92 -15.16 52.61
C ILE A 193 -43.30 -14.50 52.60
N VAL A 194 -44.38 -15.27 52.51
CA VAL A 194 -45.75 -14.72 52.46
C VAL A 194 -46.13 -13.95 53.73
N VAL A 195 -45.65 -14.38 54.89
CA VAL A 195 -45.94 -13.71 56.17
C VAL A 195 -45.12 -12.44 56.35
N PHE A 196 -43.90 -12.39 55.81
CA PHE A 196 -42.99 -11.25 55.93
C PHE A 196 -43.05 -10.26 54.75
N THR A 197 -43.74 -10.59 53.66
CA THR A 197 -44.14 -9.67 52.57
C THR A 197 -45.46 -9.01 52.88
#